data_AF-A0A0F5LQT5-F1
#
_entry.id   AF-A0A0F5LQT5-F1
#
_cell.length_a   1.000
_cell.length_b   1.000
_cell.length_c   1.000
_cell.angle_alpha   90.00
_cell.angle_beta   90.00
_cell.angle_gamma   90.00
#
_symmetry.space_group_name_H-M   'P 1'
#
loop_
_entity.id
_entity.type
_entity.pdbx_description
1 polymer ?
#
loop_
_entity_poly.entity_id
_entity_poly.type
_entity_poly.pdbx_seq_one_letter_code
_entity_poly.pdbx_strand_id
1 'polypeptide(L)'
;MSKISLASASLVALIATLIATGIHHIFRLGPELILPTAIGVAIPIVLWSLHERTGKPALLWAYRAYAALVVFWFGFLDGFLDHVAKAAGLDNVTFLAGSEEEIVGTAMQLWSKSASTAFYEGTGILSAALALLTVITTWRYLVDQILASGEAQHRG
;
A
#
# COMPACT_ATOMS: atom_id res chain seq x y z
N MET A 1 -27.97 0.51 -4.96
CA MET A 1 -26.53 0.21 -4.81
C MET A 1 -26.04 0.93 -3.57
N SER A 2 -25.51 0.21 -2.58
CA SER A 2 -24.92 0.81 -1.37
C SER A 2 -23.70 1.65 -1.78
N LYS A 3 -23.65 2.92 -1.36
CA LYS A 3 -22.46 3.76 -1.58
C LYS A 3 -21.37 3.27 -0.64
N ILE A 4 -20.24 2.83 -1.18
CA ILE A 4 -19.05 2.51 -0.36
C ILE A 4 -18.63 3.80 0.35
N SER A 5 -18.52 3.76 1.69
CA SER A 5 -18.02 4.91 2.45
C SER A 5 -16.54 5.16 2.13
N LEU A 6 -16.10 6.42 2.18
CA LEU A 6 -14.68 6.76 1.96
C LEU A 6 -13.75 6.07 2.96
N ALA A 7 -14.25 5.87 4.17
CA ALA A 7 -13.65 5.04 5.20
C ALA A 7 -13.34 3.60 4.70
N SER A 8 -14.37 2.89 4.21
CA SER A 8 -14.20 1.56 3.66
C SER A 8 -13.33 1.55 2.41
N ALA A 9 -13.42 2.58 1.56
CA ALA A 9 -12.56 2.71 0.39
C ALA A 9 -11.07 2.88 0.77
N SER A 10 -10.77 3.67 1.81
CA SER A 10 -9.41 3.83 2.35
C SER A 10 -8.84 2.50 2.84
N LEU A 11 -9.62 1.75 3.64
CA LEU A 11 -9.19 0.45 4.17
C LEU A 11 -8.96 -0.57 3.04
N VAL A 12 -9.90 -0.66 2.09
CA VAL A 12 -9.80 -1.59 0.96
C VAL A 12 -8.60 -1.26 0.07
N ALA A 13 -8.37 0.02 -0.24
CA ALA A 13 -7.22 0.44 -1.04
C ALA A 13 -5.89 0.11 -0.33
N LEU A 14 -5.81 0.34 0.98
CA LEU A 14 -4.61 0.02 1.77
C LEU A 14 -4.34 -1.49 1.80
N ILE A 15 -5.38 -2.30 2.03
CA ILE A 15 -5.28 -3.77 2.00
C ILE A 15 -4.83 -4.25 0.62
N ALA A 16 -5.43 -3.71 -0.45
CA ALA A 16 -5.04 -4.05 -1.82
C ALA A 16 -3.57 -3.71 -2.09
N THR A 17 -3.10 -2.55 -1.62
CA THR A 17 -1.69 -2.14 -1.71
C THR A 17 -0.77 -3.16 -1.03
N LEU A 18 -1.09 -3.55 0.20
CA LEU A 18 -0.32 -4.53 0.97
C LEU A 18 -0.31 -5.92 0.34
N ILE A 19 -1.44 -6.37 -0.23
CA ILE A 19 -1.52 -7.65 -0.93
C ILE A 19 -0.68 -7.60 -2.21
N ALA A 20 -0.77 -6.54 -3.00
CA ALA A 20 0.03 -6.37 -4.21
C ALA A 20 1.53 -6.35 -3.89
N THR A 21 1.92 -5.58 -2.86
CA THR A 21 3.30 -5.50 -2.34
C THR A 21 3.78 -6.86 -1.84
N GLY A 22 2.92 -7.58 -1.11
CA GLY A 22 3.22 -8.91 -0.62
C GLY A 22 3.46 -9.91 -1.75
N ILE A 23 2.57 -9.96 -2.74
CA ILE A 23 2.74 -10.80 -3.94
C ILE A 23 4.05 -10.44 -4.66
N HIS A 24 4.29 -9.14 -4.84
CA HIS A 24 5.48 -8.60 -5.48
C HIS A 24 6.78 -9.10 -4.81
N HIS A 25 6.89 -8.93 -3.48
CA HIS A 25 8.08 -9.36 -2.76
C HIS A 25 8.13 -10.88 -2.52
N ILE A 26 7.01 -11.58 -2.36
CA ILE A 26 6.99 -13.05 -2.27
C ILE A 26 7.54 -13.67 -3.56
N PHE A 27 7.23 -13.09 -4.71
CA PHE A 27 7.74 -13.55 -5.99
C PHE A 27 9.27 -13.45 -6.06
N ARG A 28 9.84 -12.36 -5.52
CA ARG A 28 11.28 -12.10 -5.52
C ARG A 28 12.02 -12.81 -4.38
N LEU A 29 11.56 -12.66 -3.15
CA LEU A 29 12.24 -13.04 -1.90
C LEU A 29 11.72 -14.36 -1.29
N GLY A 30 10.58 -14.88 -1.76
CA GLY A 30 10.08 -16.20 -1.40
C GLY A 30 8.91 -16.21 -0.40
N PRO A 31 8.40 -17.42 -0.08
CA PRO A 31 7.18 -17.61 0.70
C PRO A 31 7.31 -17.19 2.18
N GLU A 32 8.53 -16.99 2.68
CA GLU A 32 8.79 -16.46 4.03
C GLU A 32 8.07 -15.12 4.27
N LEU A 33 7.80 -14.36 3.21
CA LEU A 33 7.08 -13.08 3.28
C LEU A 33 5.56 -13.19 3.39
N ILE A 34 4.99 -14.39 3.35
CA ILE A 34 3.54 -14.61 3.56
C ILE A 34 3.13 -14.12 4.96
N LEU A 35 3.88 -14.50 5.99
CA LEU A 35 3.56 -14.12 7.37
C LEU A 35 3.71 -12.60 7.61
N PRO A 36 4.82 -11.94 7.24
CA PRO A 36 4.93 -10.48 7.26
C PRO A 36 3.79 -9.77 6.51
N THR A 37 3.42 -10.26 5.32
CA THR A 37 2.30 -9.71 4.54
C THR A 37 0.98 -9.83 5.29
N ALA A 38 0.69 -11.02 5.86
CA ALA A 38 -0.52 -11.26 6.63
C ALA A 38 -0.59 -10.35 7.88
N ILE A 39 0.52 -10.17 8.59
CA ILE A 39 0.63 -9.24 9.72
C ILE A 39 0.36 -7.80 9.23
N GLY A 40 0.99 -7.40 8.12
CA GLY A 40 0.79 -6.10 7.50
C GLY A 40 -0.68 -5.83 7.18
N VAL A 41 -1.38 -6.80 6.58
CA VAL A 41 -2.82 -6.70 6.28
C VAL A 41 -3.69 -6.68 7.55
N ALA A 42 -3.32 -7.43 8.59
CA ALA A 42 -4.08 -7.49 9.83
C ALA A 42 -4.04 -6.18 10.63
N ILE A 43 -2.90 -5.47 10.65
CA ILE A 43 -2.73 -4.22 11.39
C ILE A 43 -3.82 -3.16 11.07
N PRO A 44 -4.03 -2.73 9.81
CA PRO A 44 -5.02 -1.71 9.50
C PRO A 44 -6.44 -2.18 9.77
N ILE A 45 -6.74 -3.48 9.59
CA ILE A 45 -8.04 -4.06 9.92
C ILE A 45 -8.31 -3.95 11.42
N VAL A 46 -7.33 -4.31 12.25
CA VAL A 46 -7.45 -4.26 13.71
C VAL A 46 -7.56 -2.81 14.20
N LEU A 47 -6.70 -1.92 13.72
CA LEU A 47 -6.73 -0.49 14.08
C LEU A 47 -8.08 0.14 13.73
N TRP A 48 -8.57 -0.13 12.51
CA TRP A 48 -9.86 0.35 12.05
C TRP A 48 -11.01 -0.21 12.89
N SER A 49 -11.06 -1.53 13.07
CA SER A 49 -12.12 -2.21 13.83
C SER A 49 -12.17 -1.76 15.28
N LEU A 50 -11.01 -1.56 15.92
CA LEU A 50 -10.94 -1.04 17.28
C LEU A 50 -11.34 0.43 17.35
N HIS A 51 -10.99 1.24 16.34
CA HIS A 51 -11.42 2.64 16.28
C HIS A 51 -12.95 2.74 16.20
N GLU A 52 -13.58 2.02 15.28
CA GLU A 52 -15.05 1.98 15.12
C GLU A 52 -15.76 1.53 16.40
N ARG A 53 -15.18 0.57 17.14
CA ARG A 53 -15.78 0.07 18.38
C ARG A 53 -15.60 1.01 19.58
N THR A 54 -14.50 1.75 19.64
CA THR A 54 -14.11 2.50 20.85
C THR A 54 -14.19 4.01 20.71
N GLY A 55 -14.30 4.53 19.48
CA GLY A 55 -14.23 5.96 19.18
C GLY A 55 -12.87 6.61 19.50
N LYS A 56 -11.84 5.84 19.88
CA LYS A 56 -10.57 6.41 20.35
C LYS A 56 -9.79 7.05 19.19
N PRO A 57 -9.43 8.34 19.27
CA PRO A 57 -8.74 9.03 18.18
C PRO A 57 -7.30 8.53 17.96
N ALA A 58 -6.65 8.02 19.01
CA ALA A 58 -5.30 7.46 18.92
C ALA A 58 -5.20 6.29 17.93
N LEU A 59 -6.25 5.46 17.84
CA LEU A 59 -6.30 4.32 16.89
C LEU A 59 -6.39 4.80 15.44
N LEU A 60 -7.17 5.85 15.20
CA LEU A 60 -7.25 6.48 13.89
C LEU A 60 -5.92 7.13 13.50
N TRP A 61 -5.24 7.80 14.43
CA TRP A 61 -3.90 8.33 14.19
C TRP A 61 -2.88 7.24 13.88
N ALA A 62 -2.90 6.12 14.60
CA ALA A 62 -2.06 4.97 14.29
C ALA A 62 -2.35 4.38 12.90
N TYR A 63 -3.63 4.28 12.52
CA TYR A 63 -4.03 3.86 11.17
C TYR A 63 -3.47 4.81 10.10
N ARG A 64 -3.58 6.12 10.29
CA ARG A 64 -3.05 7.13 9.36
C ARG A 64 -1.53 7.03 9.21
N ALA A 65 -0.81 6.92 10.32
CA ALA A 65 0.64 6.78 10.32
C ALA A 65 1.07 5.49 9.61
N TYR A 66 0.37 4.39 9.87
CA TYR A 66 0.62 3.11 9.19
C TYR A 66 0.35 3.20 7.68
N ALA A 67 -0.78 3.78 7.27
CA ALA A 67 -1.10 4.00 5.86
C ALA A 67 -0.05 4.87 5.16
N ALA A 68 0.42 5.95 5.82
CA ALA A 68 1.46 6.82 5.29
C ALA A 68 2.80 6.08 5.12
N LEU A 69 3.18 5.22 6.09
CA LEU A 69 4.38 4.40 5.98
C LEU A 69 4.29 3.41 4.82
N VAL A 70 3.15 2.73 4.65
CA VAL A 70 2.94 1.78 3.55
C VAL A 70 3.01 2.49 2.20
N VAL A 71 2.31 3.62 2.06
CA VAL A 71 2.34 4.43 0.84
C VAL A 71 3.75 4.93 0.55
N PHE A 72 4.48 5.42 1.55
CA PHE A 72 5.81 5.97 1.34
C PHE A 72 6.81 4.90 0.93
N TRP A 73 6.91 3.81 1.69
CA TRP A 73 7.91 2.77 1.41
C TRP A 73 7.55 1.92 0.21
N PHE A 74 6.33 1.37 0.15
CA PHE A 74 5.96 0.41 -0.88
C PHE A 74 5.29 1.06 -2.09
N GLY A 75 4.55 2.13 -1.88
CA GLY A 75 3.94 2.87 -2.97
C GLY A 75 4.92 3.76 -3.73
N PHE A 76 5.66 4.60 -3.00
CA PHE A 76 6.52 5.62 -3.58
C PHE A 76 7.95 5.12 -3.82
N LEU A 77 8.67 4.63 -2.80
CA LEU A 77 10.06 4.23 -2.99
C LEU A 77 10.19 2.96 -3.85
N ASP A 78 9.46 1.90 -3.50
CA ASP A 78 9.48 0.65 -4.24
C ASP A 78 8.65 0.77 -5.54
N GLY A 79 7.33 0.88 -5.43
CA GLY A 79 6.44 0.91 -6.59
C GLY A 79 6.76 2.02 -7.60
N PHE A 80 6.84 3.28 -7.17
CA PHE A 80 7.02 4.39 -8.11
C PHE A 80 8.47 4.56 -8.56
N LEU A 81 9.42 4.73 -7.62
CA LEU A 81 10.80 5.02 -7.97
C LEU A 81 11.58 3.80 -8.49
N ASP A 82 11.30 2.57 -8.05
CA ASP A 82 12.00 1.37 -8.56
C ASP A 82 11.29 0.74 -9.78
N HIS A 83 9.95 0.78 -9.85
CA HIS A 83 9.23 0.13 -10.95
C HIS A 83 8.68 1.09 -12.00
N VAL A 84 7.94 2.13 -11.60
CA VAL A 84 7.35 3.07 -12.59
C VAL A 84 8.43 3.88 -13.30
N ALA A 85 9.42 4.43 -12.57
CA ALA A 85 10.50 5.21 -13.17
C ALA A 85 11.33 4.38 -14.16
N LYS A 86 11.68 3.15 -13.77
CA LYS A 86 12.38 2.16 -14.61
C LYS A 86 11.58 1.83 -15.87
N ALA A 87 10.28 1.56 -15.74
CA ALA A 87 9.40 1.32 -16.87
C ALA A 87 9.27 2.53 -17.81
N ALA A 88 9.47 3.75 -17.30
CA ALA A 88 9.52 4.98 -18.08
C ALA A 88 10.89 5.25 -18.74
N GLY A 89 11.87 4.36 -18.55
CA GLY A 89 13.23 4.50 -19.11
C GLY A 89 14.13 5.45 -18.33
N LEU A 90 13.79 5.74 -17.07
CA LEU A 90 14.66 6.47 -16.15
C LEU A 90 15.64 5.50 -15.47
N ASP A 91 16.88 5.94 -15.24
CA ASP A 91 17.83 5.20 -14.43
C ASP A 91 17.29 5.03 -13.01
N ASN A 92 17.59 3.88 -12.38
CA ASN A 92 17.19 3.64 -10.99
C ASN A 92 17.76 4.72 -10.08
N VAL A 93 16.86 5.48 -9.47
CA VAL A 93 17.22 6.49 -8.46
C VAL A 93 17.14 5.92 -7.04
N THR A 94 16.73 4.65 -6.91
CA THR A 94 16.53 3.95 -5.64
C THR A 94 17.81 3.28 -5.16
N PHE A 95 18.32 3.75 -4.00
CA PHE A 95 19.45 3.14 -3.27
C PHE A 95 19.10 1.79 -2.60
N LEU A 96 18.06 1.09 -3.07
CA LEU A 96 17.65 -0.19 -2.49
C LEU A 96 18.61 -1.28 -2.95
N ALA A 97 19.21 -2.00 -2.00
CA ALA A 97 20.13 -3.09 -2.30
C ALA A 97 19.46 -4.11 -3.24
N GLY A 98 20.03 -4.30 -4.43
CA GLY A 98 19.54 -5.23 -5.46
C GLY A 98 18.73 -4.60 -6.61
N SER A 99 18.58 -3.28 -6.69
CA SER A 99 17.89 -2.62 -7.82
C SER A 99 18.61 -2.76 -9.18
N GLU A 100 19.94 -2.96 -9.15
CA GLU A 100 20.85 -3.05 -10.31
C GLU A 100 21.28 -4.47 -10.68
N GLU A 101 20.93 -5.50 -9.89
CA GLU A 101 21.34 -6.86 -10.22
C GLU A 101 20.52 -7.40 -11.40
N GLU A 102 21.20 -7.87 -12.45
CA GLU A 102 20.63 -8.59 -13.59
C GLU A 102 19.86 -9.83 -13.10
N ILE A 103 18.60 -9.64 -12.68
CA ILE A 103 17.66 -10.72 -12.45
C ILE A 103 18.22 -11.65 -11.37
N VAL A 104 18.34 -11.12 -10.14
CA VAL A 104 18.45 -11.96 -8.95
C VAL A 104 17.39 -13.03 -9.07
N GLY A 105 17.81 -14.30 -9.05
CA GLY A 105 16.92 -15.44 -9.19
C GLY A 105 15.69 -15.22 -8.33
N THR A 106 14.56 -14.97 -8.98
CA THR A 106 13.29 -14.83 -8.28
C THR A 106 13.05 -16.16 -7.58
N ALA A 107 12.61 -16.09 -6.31
CA ALA A 107 12.28 -17.30 -5.57
C ALA A 107 11.22 -18.15 -6.30
N MET A 108 10.40 -17.52 -7.16
CA MET A 108 9.43 -18.15 -8.04
C MET A 108 9.69 -17.81 -9.50
N GLN A 109 9.42 -18.74 -10.42
CA GLN A 109 9.53 -18.50 -11.87
C GLN A 109 8.22 -18.82 -12.58
N LEU A 110 7.90 -18.03 -13.59
CA LEU A 110 6.82 -18.32 -14.55
C LEU A 110 7.36 -19.11 -15.75
N TRP A 111 6.56 -19.30 -16.79
CA TRP A 111 6.91 -20.10 -17.98
C TRP A 111 8.08 -19.55 -18.81
N SER A 112 8.58 -18.35 -18.51
CA SER A 112 9.78 -17.78 -19.13
C SER A 112 10.40 -16.68 -18.27
N LYS A 113 11.67 -16.33 -18.54
CA LYS A 113 12.37 -15.20 -17.93
C LYS A 113 11.63 -13.87 -18.18
N SER A 114 11.24 -13.64 -19.44
CA SER A 114 10.46 -12.46 -19.84
C SER A 114 9.13 -12.35 -19.08
N ALA A 115 8.38 -13.46 -18.96
CA ALA A 115 7.13 -13.47 -18.19
C ALA A 115 7.35 -13.18 -16.70
N SER A 116 8.40 -13.75 -16.10
CA SER A 116 8.74 -13.53 -14.69
C SER A 116 9.11 -12.07 -14.42
N THR A 117 9.93 -11.47 -15.29
CA THR A 117 10.26 -10.04 -15.22
C THR A 117 9.02 -9.16 -15.38
N ALA A 118 8.19 -9.42 -16.39
CA ALA A 118 6.98 -8.64 -16.62
C ALA A 118 5.99 -8.71 -15.42
N PHE A 119 5.87 -9.89 -14.80
CA PHE A 119 5.06 -10.06 -13.60
C PHE A 119 5.63 -9.30 -12.40
N TYR A 120 6.94 -9.42 -12.16
CA TYR A 120 7.62 -8.73 -11.08
C TYR A 120 7.48 -7.20 -11.20
N GLU A 121 7.83 -6.63 -12.36
CA GLU A 121 7.70 -5.20 -12.61
C GLU A 121 6.23 -4.74 -12.57
N GLY A 122 5.32 -5.51 -13.16
CA GLY A 122 3.90 -5.20 -13.20
C GLY A 122 3.24 -5.16 -11.82
N THR A 123 3.64 -6.06 -10.91
CA THR A 123 3.15 -6.07 -9.52
C THR A 123 3.71 -4.91 -8.70
N GLY A 124 4.93 -4.46 -8.98
CA GLY A 124 5.49 -3.23 -8.41
C GLY A 124 4.74 -1.98 -8.86
N ILE A 125 4.46 -1.84 -10.15
CA ILE A 125 3.65 -0.74 -10.72
C ILE A 125 2.23 -0.76 -10.14
N LEU A 126 1.61 -1.94 -10.02
CA LEU A 126 0.29 -2.09 -9.42
C LEU A 126 0.28 -1.61 -7.96
N SER A 127 1.33 -1.92 -7.20
CA SER A 127 1.49 -1.46 -5.82
C SER A 127 1.54 0.07 -5.74
N ALA A 128 2.25 0.74 -6.67
CA ALA A 128 2.27 2.20 -6.77
C ALA A 128 0.86 2.79 -7.06
N ALA A 129 0.13 2.21 -8.01
CA ALA A 129 -1.21 2.66 -8.38
C ALA A 129 -2.21 2.51 -7.22
N LEU A 130 -2.16 1.38 -6.51
CA LEU A 130 -3.01 1.13 -5.33
C LEU A 130 -2.62 2.03 -4.14
N ALA A 131 -1.33 2.32 -3.96
CA ALA A 131 -0.88 3.28 -2.97
C ALA A 131 -1.40 4.69 -3.27
N LEU A 132 -1.41 5.12 -4.54
CA LEU A 132 -2.02 6.39 -4.93
C LEU A 132 -3.52 6.42 -4.63
N LEU A 133 -4.25 5.34 -4.94
CA LEU A 133 -5.66 5.22 -4.54
C LEU A 133 -5.84 5.28 -3.02
N THR A 134 -4.93 4.68 -2.26
CA THR A 134 -4.91 4.74 -0.79
C THR A 134 -4.73 6.17 -0.31
N VAL A 135 -3.82 6.96 -0.91
CA VAL A 135 -3.66 8.38 -0.59
C VAL A 135 -4.95 9.14 -0.85
N ILE A 136 -5.53 9.00 -2.05
CA ILE A 136 -6.72 9.75 -2.46
C ILE A 136 -7.90 9.43 -1.53
N THR A 137 -8.17 8.15 -1.28
CA THR A 137 -9.31 7.73 -0.47
C THR A 137 -9.14 8.07 1.01
N THR A 138 -7.93 7.88 1.55
CA THR A 138 -7.59 8.25 2.92
C THR A 138 -7.71 9.76 3.11
N TRP A 139 -7.09 10.56 2.24
CA TRP A 139 -7.14 12.02 2.29
C TRP A 139 -8.59 12.53 2.30
N ARG A 140 -9.42 12.04 1.38
CA ARG A 140 -10.84 12.44 1.32
C ARG A 140 -11.59 12.09 2.59
N TYR A 141 -11.40 10.88 3.13
CA TYR A 141 -11.97 10.49 4.41
C TYR A 141 -11.53 11.41 5.56
N LEU A 142 -10.25 11.83 5.58
CA LEU A 142 -9.74 12.72 6.63
C LEU A 142 -10.33 14.13 6.55
N VAL A 143 -10.44 14.67 5.34
CA VAL A 143 -11.06 15.99 5.12
C VAL A 143 -12.52 15.98 5.61
N ASP A 144 -13.28 14.95 5.25
CA ASP A 144 -14.69 14.83 5.67
C ASP A 144 -14.83 14.76 7.20
N GLN A 145 -13.92 14.05 7.88
CA GLN A 145 -13.89 13.96 9.34
C GLN A 145 -13.55 15.30 10.02
N ILE A 146 -12.61 16.07 9.46
CA ILE A 146 -12.24 17.40 9.97
C ILE A 146 -13.41 18.36 9.83
N LEU A 147 -14.06 18.39 8.66
CA LEU A 147 -15.20 19.26 8.40
C LEU A 147 -16.38 18.93 9.34
N ALA A 148 -16.70 17.65 9.51
CA ALA A 148 -17.77 17.21 10.41
C ALA A 148 -17.50 17.59 11.89
N SER A 149 -16.24 17.52 12.33
CA SER A 149 -15.85 17.89 13.69
C SER A 149 -15.96 19.40 13.94
N GLY A 150 -15.62 20.23 12.94
CA GLY A 150 -15.72 21.68 13.03
C GLY A 150 -17.18 22.18 13.11
N GLU A 151 -18.08 21.58 12.35
CA GLU A 151 -19.51 21.92 12.41
C GLU A 151 -20.15 21.61 13.77
N ALA A 152 -19.75 20.51 14.41
CA ALA A 152 -20.24 20.13 15.74
C ALA A 152 -19.80 21.15 16.82
N GLN A 153 -18.61 21.74 16.69
CA GLN A 153 -18.06 22.68 17.66
C GLN A 153 -18.68 24.08 17.56
N HIS A 154 -19.26 24.45 16.41
CA HIS A 154 -19.93 25.75 16.21
C HIS A 154 -21.43 25.76 16.57
N ARG A 155 -22.02 24.59 16.86
CA ARG A 155 -23.45 24.44 17.19
C ARG A 155 -23.74 24.24 18.69
N GLY A 156 -22.71 24.17 19.53
CA GLY A 156 -22.82 24.09 20.99
C GLY A 156 -22.51 25.43 21.65
#